data_AF-M7BXE5-F1
#
_entry.id   AF-M7BXE5-F1
#
_cell.length_a   1.000
_cell.length_b   1.000
_cell.length_c   1.000
_cell.angle_alpha   90.00
_cell.angle_beta   90.00
_cell.angle_gamma   90.00
#
_symmetry.space_group_name_H-M   'P 1'
#
loop_
_entity.id
_entity.type
_entity.pdbx_description
1 polymer ?
#
loop_
_entity_poly.entity_id
_entity_poly.type
_entity_poly.pdbx_seq_one_letter_code
_entity_poly.pdbx_strand_id
1 'polypeptide(L)' 'MRNNSSSRLCSLEEVSQQGENQRRLYRELLRNYNRLERPVVNDSQPLIVELQLSLLQIIDVEEKLSIRIA' A
#
# COMPACT_ATOMS: atom_id res chain seq x y z
N MET A 1 29.41 -4.49 40.96
CA MET A 1 28.49 -5.43 40.27
C MET A 1 27.46 -4.60 39.53
N ARG A 2 27.32 -4.86 38.23
CA ARG A 2 26.46 -4.15 37.27
C ARG A 2 25.04 -4.67 37.34
N ASN A 3 24.03 -3.80 37.40
CA ASN A 3 22.72 -3.96 36.75
C ASN A 3 21.68 -2.97 37.29
N ASN A 4 21.33 -1.98 36.47
CA ASN A 4 19.93 -1.58 36.20
C ASN A 4 19.94 -0.60 35.02
N SER A 5 20.27 -1.16 33.86
CA SER A 5 20.18 -0.52 32.56
C SER A 5 18.73 -0.64 32.06
N SER A 6 17.83 0.26 32.46
CA SER A 6 16.56 0.43 31.73
C SER A 6 15.90 1.79 31.99
N SER A 7 16.66 2.87 31.86
CA SER A 7 16.12 4.25 31.89
C SER A 7 16.51 5.06 30.66
N ARG A 8 16.95 4.39 29.59
CA ARG A 8 17.29 5.02 28.31
C ARG A 8 16.65 4.33 27.11
N LEU A 9 15.38 3.97 27.22
CA LEU A 9 14.51 4.03 26.04
C LEU A 9 14.17 5.50 25.83
N CYS A 10 15.17 6.22 25.32
CA CYS A 10 15.06 7.54 24.73
C CYS A 10 13.92 7.50 23.69
N SER A 11 12.81 8.15 24.02
CA SER A 11 11.97 8.89 23.07
C SER A 11 11.36 8.11 21.90
N LEU A 12 10.56 7.06 22.14
CA LEU A 12 9.81 6.37 21.08
C LEU A 12 8.35 6.80 20.90
N GLU A 13 7.84 7.76 21.66
CA GLU A 13 6.48 8.26 21.45
C GLU A 13 6.38 9.78 21.63
N GLU A 14 7.35 10.54 21.10
CA GLU A 14 6.94 11.82 20.51
C GLU A 14 6.16 11.49 19.24
N VAL A 15 4.89 11.13 19.45
CA VAL A 15 3.92 10.96 18.39
C VAL A 15 3.77 12.33 17.75
N SER A 16 4.53 12.57 16.68
CA SER A 16 4.38 13.77 15.86
C SER A 16 2.90 13.98 15.58
N GLN A 17 2.37 15.18 15.84
CA GLN A 17 0.98 15.53 15.53
C GLN A 17 0.65 15.27 14.04
N GLN A 18 1.68 15.26 13.18
CA GLN A 18 1.53 14.89 11.77
C GLN A 18 1.03 13.44 11.62
N GLY A 19 1.49 12.51 12.46
CA GLY A 19 1.06 11.11 12.45
C GLY A 19 -0.31 10.87 13.07
N GLU A 20 -0.73 11.66 14.06
CA GLU A 20 -2.08 11.57 14.63
C GLU A 20 -3.16 12.01 13.64
N ASN A 21 -2.95 13.14 12.96
CA ASN A 21 -3.88 13.63 11.94
C ASN A 21 -3.97 12.66 10.75
N GLN A 22 -2.85 12.06 10.33
CA GLN A 22 -2.83 11.02 9.30
C GLN A 22 -3.65 9.79 9.71
N ARG A 23 -3.47 9.29 10.94
CA ARG A 23 -4.22 8.13 11.46
C ARG A 23 -5.70 8.44 11.67
N ARG A 24 -6.04 9.67 12.05
CA ARG A 24 -7.44 10.12 12.15
C ARG A 24 -8.09 10.15 10.77
N LEU A 25 -7.46 10.79 9.78
CA LEU A 25 -7.97 10.85 8.41
C LEU A 25 -8.14 9.46 7.79
N TYR A 26 -7.16 8.57 7.97
CA TYR A 26 -7.25 7.18 7.49
C TYR A 26 -8.44 6.43 8.08
N ARG A 27 -8.67 6.56 9.39
CA ARG A 27 -9.83 5.95 10.06
C ARG A 27 -11.15 6.50 9.56
N GLU A 28 -11.25 7.81 9.37
CA GLU A 28 -12.47 8.45 8.86
C GLU A 28 -12.77 8.06 7.40
N LEU A 29 -11.77 8.08 6.52
CA LEU A 29 -11.94 7.71 5.10
C LEU A 29 -12.35 6.25 4.92
N LEU A 30 -11.88 5.34 5.78
CA LEU A 30 -12.18 3.91 5.68
C LEU A 30 -13.43 3.47 6.45
N ARG A 31 -14.01 4.33 7.29
CA ARG A 31 -15.14 3.98 8.17
C ARG A 31 -16.32 3.34 7.43
N ASN A 32 -16.59 3.78 6.19
CA ASN A 32 -17.68 3.31 5.34
C ASN A 32 -17.19 2.89 3.94
N TYR A 33 -15.92 2.48 3.81
CA TYR A 33 -15.37 2.04 2.53
C TYR A 33 -15.54 0.53 2.35
N ASN A 34 -16.44 0.11 1.45
CA ASN A 34 -16.60 -1.30 1.10
C ASN A 34 -15.68 -1.68 -0.07
N ARG A 35 -14.75 -2.62 0.15
CA ARG A 35 -13.80 -3.09 -0.86
C ARG A 35 -14.44 -3.93 -1.97
N LEU A 36 -15.63 -4.48 -1.71
CA LEU A 36 -16.39 -5.27 -2.68
C LEU A 36 -17.27 -4.38 -3.57
N GLU A 37 -17.49 -3.13 -3.17
CA GLU A 37 -18.25 -2.16 -3.95
C GLU A 37 -17.34 -1.36 -4.87
N ARG A 38 -17.84 -1.16 -6.08
CA ARG A 38 -17.15 -0.39 -7.10
C ARG A 38 -17.25 1.11 -6.74
N PRO A 39 -16.13 1.85 -6.67
CA PRO A 39 -16.12 3.22 -6.17
C PRO A 39 -16.60 4.21 -7.23
N VAL A 40 -17.88 4.16 -7.60
CA VAL A 40 -18.50 5.06 -8.58
C VAL A 40 -19.82 5.56 -8.03
N VAL A 41 -20.09 6.85 -8.23
CA VAL A 41 -21.32 7.50 -7.76
C VAL A 41 -22.55 6.95 -8.49
N ASN A 42 -22.39 6.57 -9.77
CA ASN A 42 -23.45 6.05 -10.62
C ASN A 42 -23.09 4.70 -11.24
N ASP A 43 -24.05 3.78 -11.26
CA ASP A 43 -23.87 2.45 -11.86
C ASP A 43 -23.64 2.48 -13.37
N SER A 44 -24.18 3.48 -14.05
CA SER A 44 -24.07 3.64 -15.51
C SER A 44 -22.70 4.12 -16.00
N GLN A 45 -21.82 4.61 -15.11
CA GLN A 45 -20.54 5.18 -15.51
C GLN A 45 -19.43 4.13 -15.49
N PRO A 46 -18.62 3.98 -16.55
CA PRO A 46 -17.50 3.04 -16.55
C PRO A 46 -16.32 3.57 -15.71
N LEU A 47 -15.53 2.66 -15.14
CA LEU A 47 -14.21 2.96 -14.55
C LEU A 47 -13.15 2.76 -15.62
N ILE A 48 -12.35 3.79 -15.88
CA ILE A 48 -11.22 3.72 -16.80
C ILE A 48 -9.98 3.33 -15.98
N VAL A 49 -9.36 2.21 -16.33
CA VAL A 49 -8.12 1.74 -15.70
C VAL A 49 -7.01 1.84 -16.73
N GLU A 50 -6.01 2.66 -16.44
CA GLU A 50 -4.82 2.79 -17.27
C GLU A 50 -3.81 1.73 -16.85
N LEU A 51 -3.53 0.78 -17.74
CA LEU A 51 -2.54 -0.26 -17.52
C LEU A 51 -1.22 0.15 -18.17
N GLN A 52 -0.16 0.17 -17.37
CA GLN A 52 1.21 0.31 -17.85
C GLN A 52 1.99 -0.95 -17.50
N LEU A 53 2.70 -1.51 -18.48
CA LEU A 53 3.60 -2.63 -18.29
C LEU A 53 5.04 -2.16 -18.51
N SER A 54 5.92 -2.52 -17.58
CA SER A 54 7.35 -2.22 -17.66
C SER A 54 8.13 -3.54 -17.60
N LEU A 55 8.87 -3.84 -18.66
CA LEU A 55 9.78 -4.98 -18.68
C LEU A 55 11.07 -4.61 -17.92
N LEU A 56 11.36 -5.35 -16.84
CA LEU A 56 12.58 -5.12 -16.05
C LEU A 56 13.77 -5.89 -16.60
N GLN A 57 13.64 -7.22 -16.74
CA GLN A 57 14.69 -8.07 -17.28
C GLN A 57 14.11 -9.39 -17.82
N ILE A 58 14.72 -9.92 -18.89
CA ILE A 58 14.48 -11.28 -19.37
C ILE A 58 15.59 -12.17 -18.79
N ILE A 59 15.21 -13.18 -18.00
CA ILE A 59 16.14 -14.02 -17.24
C ILE A 59 16.64 -15.20 -18.07
N ASP A 60 15.74 -15.90 -18.76
CA ASP A 60 16.06 -16.95 -19.73
C ASP A 60 14.85 -17.18 -20.65
N VAL A 61 15.10 -17.50 -21.93
CA VAL A 61 14.05 -17.74 -22.94
C VAL A 61 14.19 -19.17 -23.44
N GLU A 62 13.31 -20.06 -22.97
CA GLU A 62 13.23 -21.41 -23.53
C GLU A 62 12.40 -21.43 -24.82
N GLU A 63 13.04 -21.73 -25.95
CA GLU A 63 12.39 -21.74 -27.26
C GLU A 63 11.20 -22.73 -27.35
N LYS A 64 11.22 -23.80 -26.55
CA LYS A 64 10.18 -24.85 -26.56
C LYS A 64 8.90 -24.47 -25.80
N LEU A 65 8.97 -23.52 -24.86
CA LEU A 65 7.83 -23.02 -24.09
C LEU A 65 7.39 -21.64 -24.60
N SER A 66 7.22 -21.52 -25.91
CA SER A 66 6.86 -20.27 -26.59
C SER A 66 5.47 -19.74 -26.16
N ILE A 67 5.39 -19.06 -25.02
CA ILE A 67 4.26 -18.16 -24.71
C ILE A 67 4.58 -16.82 -25.36
N ARG A 68 4.07 -16.66 -26.58
CA ARG A 68 4.19 -15.40 -27.32
C ARG A 68 3.33 -14.35 -26.63
N ILE A 69 3.97 -13.46 -25.89
CA ILE A 69 3.41 -12.19 -25.48
C ILE A 69 3.43 -11.28 -26.72
N ALA A 70 2.26 -11.11 -27.34
CA ALA A 70 2.01 -10.22 -28.47
C ALA A 70 0.93 -9.20 -28.07
#